data_AF-A0A1J5LIU5-F1
#
_entry.id   AF-A0A1J5LIU5-F1
#
_cell.length_a   1.000
_cell.length_b   1.000
_cell.length_c   1.000
_cell.angle_alpha   90.00
_cell.angle_beta   90.00
_cell.angle_gamma   90.00
#
_symmetry.space_group_name_H-M   'P 1'
#
loop_
_entity.id
_entity.type
_entity.pdbx_description
1 polymer ?
#
loop_
_entity_poly.entity_id
_entity_poly.type
_entity_poly.pdbx_seq_one_letter_code
_entity_poly.pdbx_strand_id
1 'polypeptide(L)'
;MKLKSTIFTLFFCTLISIGYAQKKDESVKIINGKVTISKYHSYEQLNKKPKGELLELYIERIEVIVNILPNIAFATKPNVTMASLGIPETKENKKALEQNREASDNYFESSVKYQKTILPYSDTDDLIAAILFYEETLKSLHNYNDYKNN
;
A
#
# COMPACT_ATOMS: atom_id res chain seq x y z
N MET A 1 -25.97 48.04 25.60
CA MET A 1 -24.63 47.44 25.35
C MET A 1 -24.62 45.92 25.21
N LYS A 2 -25.55 45.16 25.83
CA LYS A 2 -25.50 43.69 25.82
C LYS A 2 -25.78 43.04 24.44
N LEU A 3 -26.80 43.50 23.70
CA LEU A 3 -27.18 42.90 22.40
C LEU A 3 -26.10 43.05 21.31
N LYS A 4 -25.44 44.21 21.23
CA LYS A 4 -24.35 44.47 20.26
C LYS A 4 -23.13 43.60 20.54
N SER A 5 -22.83 43.33 21.82
CA SER A 5 -21.75 42.43 22.23
C SER A 5 -22.09 40.97 21.89
N THR A 6 -23.33 40.53 22.16
CA THR A 6 -23.76 39.15 21.86
C THR A 6 -23.74 38.83 20.37
N ILE A 7 -24.13 39.78 19.50
CA ILE A 7 -24.08 39.61 18.04
C ILE A 7 -22.63 39.51 17.55
N PHE A 8 -21.72 40.31 18.11
CA PHE A 8 -20.30 40.27 17.77
C PHE A 8 -19.64 38.94 18.17
N THR A 9 -19.98 38.40 19.35
CA THR A 9 -19.49 37.08 19.79
C THR A 9 -20.03 35.95 18.92
N LEU A 10 -21.30 36.00 18.52
CA LEU A 10 -21.92 34.99 17.65
C LEU A 10 -21.29 34.99 16.25
N PHE A 11 -21.01 36.17 15.69
CA PHE A 11 -20.34 36.32 14.40
C PHE A 11 -18.88 35.78 14.43
N PHE A 12 -18.19 35.97 15.56
CA PHE A 12 -16.84 35.44 15.75
C PHE A 12 -16.82 33.90 15.86
N CYS A 13 -17.82 33.30 16.52
CA CYS A 13 -17.97 31.84 16.59
C CYS A 13 -18.27 31.19 15.23
N THR A 14 -19.00 31.87 14.34
CA THR A 14 -19.28 31.36 12.98
C THR A 14 -18.06 31.44 12.05
N LEU A 15 -17.16 32.41 12.24
CA LEU A 15 -15.95 32.51 11.41
C LEU A 15 -14.92 31.42 11.73
N ILE A 16 -14.86 30.95 12.98
CA ILE A 16 -13.94 29.88 13.40
C ILE A 16 -14.39 28.51 12.87
N SER A 17 -15.69 28.31 12.64
CA SER A 17 -16.24 27.00 12.23
C SER A 17 -16.11 26.71 10.72
N ILE A 18 -15.96 27.73 9.86
CA ILE A 18 -15.81 27.54 8.41
C ILE A 18 -14.41 27.00 8.06
N GLY A 19 -13.39 27.24 8.90
CA GLY A 19 -12.02 26.77 8.67
C GLY A 19 -11.79 25.27 8.88
N TYR A 20 -12.67 24.57 9.61
CA TYR A 20 -12.50 23.14 9.92
C TYR A 20 -13.19 22.19 8.91
N ALA A 21 -14.04 22.72 8.02
CA ALA A 21 -14.83 21.92 7.08
C ALA A 21 -14.13 21.63 5.75
N GLN A 22 -12.97 22.25 5.48
CA GLN A 22 -12.20 22.06 4.26
C GLN A 22 -10.96 21.19 4.50
N LYS A 23 -11.10 20.00 5.11
CA LYS A 23 -10.14 18.95 4.79
C LYS A 23 -10.44 18.56 3.34
N LYS A 24 -9.60 19.00 2.41
CA LYS A 24 -9.67 18.56 1.01
C LYS A 24 -9.81 17.05 1.02
N ASP A 25 -10.93 16.59 0.51
CA ASP A 25 -11.24 15.19 0.30
C ASP A 25 -10.33 14.72 -0.85
N GLU A 26 -9.03 14.55 -0.56
CA GLU A 26 -8.09 14.01 -1.52
C GLU A 26 -8.57 12.61 -1.87
N SER A 27 -8.82 12.38 -3.16
CA SER A 27 -9.32 11.09 -3.64
C SER A 27 -8.43 9.97 -3.11
N VAL A 28 -9.02 9.04 -2.36
CA VAL A 28 -8.25 8.04 -1.63
C VAL A 28 -7.64 7.07 -2.64
N LYS A 29 -6.31 6.95 -2.61
CA LYS A 29 -5.57 5.99 -3.43
C LYS A 29 -5.90 4.56 -2.99
N ILE A 30 -6.15 3.68 -3.95
CA ILE A 30 -6.42 2.25 -3.73
C ILE A 30 -5.20 1.56 -3.09
N ILE A 31 -3.99 1.92 -3.53
CA ILE A 31 -2.73 1.40 -2.99
C ILE A 31 -1.86 2.55 -2.48
N ASN A 32 -1.36 2.42 -1.25
CA ASN A 32 -0.50 3.41 -0.59
C ASN A 32 0.91 2.90 -0.23
N GLY A 33 1.14 1.58 -0.35
CA GLY A 33 2.42 0.95 -0.07
C GLY A 33 3.33 0.87 -1.30
N LYS A 34 4.48 0.22 -1.10
CA LYS A 34 5.43 -0.07 -2.17
C LYS A 34 4.82 -1.05 -3.17
N VAL A 35 4.81 -0.67 -4.45
CA VAL A 35 4.25 -1.47 -5.56
C VAL A 35 5.27 -1.76 -6.66
N THR A 36 6.54 -1.40 -6.44
CA THR A 36 7.63 -1.68 -7.37
C THR A 36 8.84 -2.13 -6.59
N ILE A 37 9.63 -3.01 -7.19
CA ILE A 37 10.94 -3.40 -6.67
C ILE A 37 12.02 -2.61 -7.39
N SER A 38 13.14 -2.39 -6.71
CA SER A 38 14.26 -1.63 -7.26
C SER A 38 14.93 -2.33 -8.45
N LYS A 39 15.05 -3.66 -8.39
CA LYS A 39 15.79 -4.46 -9.36
C LYS A 39 15.39 -5.94 -9.30
N TYR A 40 15.32 -6.56 -10.48
CA TYR A 40 15.24 -8.02 -10.64
C TYR A 40 16.65 -8.64 -10.69
N HIS A 41 16.77 -9.85 -10.17
CA HIS A 41 18.03 -10.55 -10.02
C HIS A 41 18.04 -11.88 -10.79
N SER A 42 19.22 -12.25 -11.25
CA SER A 42 19.54 -13.61 -11.68
C SER A 42 19.98 -14.46 -10.50
N TYR A 43 19.94 -15.78 -10.67
CA TYR A 43 20.45 -16.71 -9.68
C TYR A 43 21.91 -16.41 -9.31
N GLU A 44 22.77 -16.14 -10.30
CA GLU A 44 24.19 -15.86 -10.09
C GLU A 44 24.42 -14.56 -9.31
N GLN A 45 23.52 -13.58 -9.44
CA GLN A 45 23.58 -12.35 -8.67
C GLN A 45 23.16 -12.59 -7.22
N LEU A 46 22.12 -13.40 -6.98
CA LEU A 46 21.65 -13.73 -5.64
C LEU A 46 22.63 -14.64 -4.90
N ASN A 47 23.22 -15.63 -5.58
CA ASN A 47 24.18 -16.56 -4.99
C ASN A 47 25.47 -15.90 -4.50
N LYS A 48 25.77 -14.67 -4.98
CA LYS A 48 26.91 -13.88 -4.52
C LYS A 48 26.58 -12.96 -3.33
N LYS A 49 25.32 -12.89 -2.91
CA LYS A 49 24.88 -12.01 -1.83
C LYS A 49 25.03 -12.69 -0.47
N PRO A 50 25.40 -11.93 0.58
CA PRO A 50 25.32 -12.43 1.94
C PRO A 50 23.86 -12.69 2.33
N LYS A 51 23.64 -13.67 3.21
CA LYS A 51 22.29 -14.06 3.66
C LYS A 51 21.46 -12.88 4.19
N GLY A 52 22.08 -11.93 4.89
CA GLY A 52 21.39 -10.72 5.37
C GLY A 52 20.71 -9.92 4.25
N GLU A 53 21.40 -9.72 3.13
CA GLU A 53 20.82 -9.04 1.96
C GLU A 53 19.69 -9.87 1.32
N LEU A 54 19.80 -11.19 1.31
CA LEU A 54 18.73 -12.07 0.80
C LEU A 54 17.47 -11.97 1.66
N LEU A 55 17.60 -11.88 2.98
CA LEU A 55 16.47 -11.68 3.89
C LEU A 55 15.76 -10.34 3.63
N GLU A 56 16.53 -9.27 3.39
CA GLU A 56 15.97 -7.96 3.04
C GLU A 56 15.22 -7.99 1.70
N LEU A 57 15.82 -8.61 0.69
CA LEU A 57 15.18 -8.78 -0.62
C LEU A 57 13.89 -9.59 -0.50
N TYR A 58 13.91 -10.71 0.23
CA TYR A 58 12.74 -11.54 0.46
C TYR A 58 11.57 -10.73 1.06
N ILE A 59 11.85 -9.94 2.10
CA ILE A 59 10.85 -9.10 2.78
C ILE A 59 10.32 -8.03 1.82
N GLU A 60 11.20 -7.35 1.06
CA GLU A 60 10.81 -6.34 0.07
C GLU A 60 9.87 -6.94 -0.99
N ARG A 61 10.15 -8.16 -1.47
CA ARG A 61 9.29 -8.83 -2.47
C ARG A 61 7.89 -9.12 -1.91
N ILE A 62 7.80 -9.62 -0.67
CA ILE A 62 6.51 -9.88 -0.03
C ILE A 62 5.72 -8.59 0.19
N GLU A 63 6.37 -7.50 0.59
CA GLU A 63 5.72 -6.19 0.75
C GLU A 63 4.98 -5.78 -0.53
N VAL A 64 5.68 -5.86 -1.65
CA VAL A 64 5.13 -5.49 -2.96
C VAL A 64 3.98 -6.41 -3.35
N ILE A 65 4.11 -7.72 -3.13
CA ILE A 65 3.06 -8.69 -3.43
C ILE A 65 1.80 -8.43 -2.57
N VAL A 66 1.95 -8.23 -1.27
CA VAL A 66 0.82 -7.99 -0.35
C VAL A 66 0.08 -6.69 -0.69
N ASN A 67 0.78 -5.66 -1.16
CA ASN A 67 0.15 -4.41 -1.60
C ASN A 67 -0.64 -4.56 -2.91
N ILE A 68 -0.14 -5.37 -3.85
CA ILE A 68 -0.70 -5.49 -5.20
C ILE A 68 -1.77 -6.58 -5.26
N LEU A 69 -1.48 -7.78 -4.77
CA LEU A 69 -2.25 -9.00 -5.06
C LEU A 69 -3.74 -8.91 -4.66
N PRO A 70 -4.11 -8.37 -3.48
CA PRO A 70 -5.51 -8.20 -3.11
C PRO A 70 -6.25 -7.18 -3.99
N ASN A 71 -5.51 -6.28 -4.65
CA ASN A 71 -6.04 -5.13 -5.38
C ASN A 71 -5.92 -5.28 -6.91
N ILE A 72 -5.46 -6.42 -7.44
CA ILE A 72 -5.11 -6.58 -8.87
C ILE A 72 -6.24 -6.24 -9.85
N ALA A 73 -7.49 -6.48 -9.46
CA ALA A 73 -8.67 -6.16 -10.26
C ALA A 73 -8.95 -4.64 -10.33
N PHE A 74 -8.44 -3.88 -9.36
CA PHE A 74 -8.64 -2.44 -9.22
C PHE A 74 -7.40 -1.65 -9.69
N ALA A 75 -6.21 -2.04 -9.22
CA ALA A 75 -4.98 -1.32 -9.48
C ALA A 75 -3.76 -2.25 -9.41
N THR A 76 -2.89 -2.16 -10.41
CA THR A 76 -1.54 -2.75 -10.38
C THR A 76 -0.44 -1.69 -10.34
N LYS A 77 -0.83 -0.41 -10.38
CA LYS A 77 0.06 0.76 -10.43
C LYS A 77 -0.21 1.69 -9.25
N PRO A 78 0.80 2.45 -8.79
CA PRO A 78 0.58 3.46 -7.78
C PRO A 78 -0.30 4.59 -8.32
N ASN A 79 -0.93 5.35 -7.43
CA ASN A 79 -1.73 6.54 -7.73
C ASN A 79 -3.08 6.29 -8.43
N VAL A 80 -3.56 5.05 -8.49
CA VAL A 80 -4.95 4.76 -8.87
C VAL A 80 -5.88 5.10 -7.70
N THR A 81 -6.93 5.86 -7.98
CA THR A 81 -7.91 6.35 -6.99
C THR A 81 -9.29 5.75 -7.27
N MET A 82 -10.18 5.75 -6.27
CA MET A 82 -11.57 5.34 -6.47
C MET A 82 -12.24 6.08 -7.63
N ALA A 83 -12.08 7.40 -7.67
CA ALA A 83 -12.60 8.25 -8.75
C ALA A 83 -12.08 7.81 -10.14
N SER A 84 -10.78 7.48 -10.25
CA SER A 84 -10.19 7.03 -11.53
C SER A 84 -10.75 5.69 -12.04
N LEU A 85 -11.32 4.89 -11.15
CA LEU A 85 -11.96 3.61 -11.46
C LEU A 85 -13.48 3.72 -11.63
N GLY A 86 -14.04 4.94 -11.51
CA GLY A 86 -15.49 5.13 -11.51
C GLY A 86 -16.18 4.57 -10.26
N ILE A 87 -15.43 4.28 -9.20
CA ILE A 87 -15.98 3.80 -7.93
C ILE A 87 -16.58 5.01 -7.19
N PRO A 88 -17.86 4.97 -6.78
CA PRO A 88 -18.47 6.08 -6.05
C PRO A 88 -17.72 6.35 -4.74
N GLU A 89 -17.36 7.61 -4.51
CA GLU A 89 -16.64 8.09 -3.33
C GLU A 89 -17.57 8.29 -2.11
N THR A 90 -18.43 7.31 -1.83
CA THR A 90 -19.32 7.31 -0.67
C THR A 90 -18.52 7.13 0.62
N LYS A 91 -19.06 7.60 1.75
CA LYS A 91 -18.47 7.39 3.07
C LYS A 91 -18.21 5.92 3.38
N GLU A 92 -19.11 5.04 2.94
CA GLU A 92 -18.99 3.59 3.12
C GLU A 92 -17.82 3.01 2.34
N ASN A 93 -17.69 3.35 1.05
CA ASN A 93 -16.59 2.88 0.20
C ASN A 93 -15.22 3.38 0.71
N LYS A 94 -15.14 4.66 1.09
CA LYS A 94 -13.91 5.24 1.68
C LYS A 94 -13.51 4.51 2.95
N LYS A 95 -14.48 4.26 3.85
CA LYS A 95 -14.25 3.51 5.08
C LYS A 95 -13.79 2.07 4.81
N ALA A 96 -14.41 1.39 3.85
CA ALA A 96 -14.01 0.02 3.48
C ALA A 96 -12.56 -0.04 2.96
N LEU A 97 -12.15 0.94 2.15
CA LEU A 97 -10.78 1.05 1.68
C LEU A 97 -9.79 1.36 2.81
N GLU A 98 -10.12 2.29 3.71
CA GLU A 98 -9.29 2.60 4.88
C GLU A 98 -9.10 1.37 5.77
N GLN A 99 -10.18 0.62 6.04
CA GLN A 99 -10.13 -0.62 6.81
C GLN A 99 -9.27 -1.69 6.14
N ASN A 100 -9.39 -1.86 4.82
CA ASN A 100 -8.55 -2.81 4.08
C ASN A 100 -7.06 -2.43 4.13
N ARG A 101 -6.75 -1.13 4.06
CA ARG A 101 -5.38 -0.62 4.18
C ARG A 101 -4.81 -0.88 5.56
N GLU A 102 -5.54 -0.54 6.61
CA GLU A 102 -5.13 -0.81 7.99
C GLU A 102 -4.93 -2.31 8.24
N ALA A 103 -5.83 -3.16 7.72
CA ALA A 103 -5.69 -4.61 7.83
C ALA A 103 -4.46 -5.14 7.09
N SER A 104 -4.17 -4.60 5.90
CA SER A 104 -3.00 -4.96 5.09
C SER A 104 -1.68 -4.55 5.76
N ASP A 105 -1.62 -3.34 6.33
CA ASP A 105 -0.46 -2.84 7.07
C ASP A 105 -0.19 -3.70 8.31
N ASN A 106 -1.24 -4.01 9.09
CA ASN A 106 -1.15 -4.88 10.27
C ASN A 106 -0.73 -6.30 9.90
N TYR A 107 -1.28 -6.86 8.82
CA TYR A 107 -0.89 -8.18 8.32
C TYR A 107 0.57 -8.21 7.89
N PHE A 108 1.02 -7.20 7.14
CA PHE A 108 2.39 -7.11 6.68
C PHE A 108 3.36 -6.96 7.85
N GLU A 109 3.10 -6.04 8.80
CA GLU A 109 3.98 -5.84 9.96
C GLU A 109 4.12 -7.11 10.81
N SER A 110 3.00 -7.78 11.11
CA SER A 110 3.00 -9.02 11.88
C SER A 110 3.73 -10.16 11.14
N SER A 111 3.53 -10.27 9.83
CA SER A 111 4.21 -11.26 8.99
C SER A 111 5.71 -11.01 8.89
N VAL A 112 6.14 -9.75 8.69
CA VAL A 112 7.55 -9.37 8.65
C VAL A 112 8.22 -9.61 9.99
N LYS A 113 7.54 -9.33 11.11
CA LYS A 113 8.06 -9.62 12.45
C LYS A 113 8.33 -11.11 12.61
N TYR A 114 7.37 -11.96 12.25
CA TYR A 114 7.53 -13.41 12.26
C TYR A 114 8.69 -13.86 11.36
N GLN A 115 8.74 -13.37 10.11
CA GLN A 115 9.77 -13.71 9.15
C GLN A 115 11.16 -13.28 9.63
N LYS A 116 11.34 -12.07 10.16
CA LYS A 116 12.63 -11.61 10.70
C LYS A 116 13.14 -12.51 11.84
N THR A 117 12.24 -13.14 12.59
CA THR A 117 12.60 -14.09 13.65
C THR A 117 12.97 -15.48 13.11
N ILE A 118 12.19 -16.02 12.17
CA ILE A 118 12.31 -17.43 11.76
C ILE A 118 13.12 -17.62 10.46
N LEU A 119 13.03 -16.67 9.53
CA LEU A 119 13.67 -16.76 8.22
C LEU A 119 15.22 -16.83 8.27
N PRO A 120 15.93 -16.24 9.25
CA PRO A 120 17.38 -16.45 9.37
C PRO A 120 17.80 -17.92 9.53
N TYR A 121 16.89 -18.82 9.90
CA TYR A 121 17.13 -20.25 10.04
C TYR A 121 16.90 -21.06 8.75
N SER A 122 16.33 -20.46 7.69
CA SER A 122 16.12 -21.17 6.41
C SER A 122 17.42 -21.37 5.65
N ASP A 123 17.46 -22.33 4.73
CA ASP A 123 18.62 -22.50 3.86
C ASP A 123 18.74 -21.33 2.86
N THR A 124 19.99 -21.00 2.51
CA THR A 124 20.27 -19.90 1.57
C THR A 124 19.72 -20.20 0.18
N ASP A 125 19.81 -21.46 -0.27
CA ASP A 125 19.30 -21.87 -1.57
C ASP A 125 17.78 -21.73 -1.66
N ASP A 126 17.06 -22.07 -0.59
CA ASP A 126 15.61 -21.88 -0.49
C ASP A 126 15.23 -20.39 -0.52
N LEU A 127 16.00 -19.52 0.13
CA LEU A 127 15.80 -18.07 0.06
C LEU A 127 15.97 -17.56 -1.37
N ILE A 128 17.01 -17.99 -2.06
CA ILE A 128 17.27 -17.60 -3.45
C ILE A 128 16.12 -18.06 -4.34
N ALA A 129 15.68 -19.32 -4.21
CA ALA A 129 14.56 -19.86 -4.97
C ALA A 129 13.27 -19.08 -4.73
N ALA A 130 12.96 -18.76 -3.47
CA ALA A 130 11.78 -17.97 -3.12
C ALA A 130 11.83 -16.53 -3.67
N ILE A 131 13.00 -15.86 -3.59
CA ILE A 131 13.17 -14.52 -4.15
C ILE A 131 12.94 -14.55 -5.66
N LEU A 132 13.51 -15.52 -6.38
CA LEU A 132 13.30 -15.67 -7.82
C LEU A 132 11.82 -15.92 -8.15
N PHE A 133 11.16 -16.80 -7.41
CA PHE A 133 9.73 -17.06 -7.59
C PHE A 133 8.87 -15.80 -7.40
N TYR A 134 9.15 -15.02 -6.34
CA TYR A 134 8.45 -13.76 -6.11
C TYR A 134 8.73 -12.74 -7.22
N GLU A 135 9.96 -12.68 -7.70
CA GLU A 135 10.33 -11.80 -8.81
C GLU A 135 9.62 -12.17 -10.12
N GLU A 136 9.50 -13.47 -10.45
CA GLU A 136 8.71 -13.92 -11.60
C GLU A 136 7.21 -13.64 -11.43
N THR A 137 6.70 -13.78 -10.20
CA THR A 137 5.32 -13.41 -9.88
C THR A 137 5.08 -11.92 -10.12
N LEU A 138 6.02 -11.06 -9.68
CA LEU A 138 5.94 -9.61 -9.89
C LEU A 138 6.01 -9.21 -11.37
N LYS A 139 6.83 -9.91 -12.19
CA LYS A 139 6.83 -9.73 -13.64
C LYS A 139 5.48 -10.10 -14.25
N SER A 140 4.91 -11.23 -13.82
CA SER A 140 3.60 -11.69 -14.28
C SER A 140 2.49 -10.69 -13.90
N LEU A 141 2.57 -10.09 -12.71
CA LEU A 141 1.65 -9.04 -12.27
C LEU A 141 1.77 -7.76 -13.11
N HIS A 142 2.97 -7.41 -13.59
CA HIS A 142 3.14 -6.27 -14.51
C HIS A 142 2.38 -6.50 -15.83
N ASN A 143 2.43 -7.73 -16.33
CA ASN A 143 1.76 -8.16 -17.55
C ASN A 143 0.28 -8.54 -17.32
N TYR A 144 -0.26 -8.33 -16.11
CA TYR A 144 -1.64 -8.69 -15.79
C TYR A 144 -2.66 -8.06 -16.75
N ASN A 145 -2.39 -6.84 -17.21
CA ASN A 145 -3.27 -6.15 -18.16
C ASN A 145 -3.36 -6.84 -19.53
N ASP A 146 -2.39 -7.68 -19.90
CA ASP A 146 -2.41 -8.40 -21.16
C ASP A 146 -3.54 -9.46 -21.18
N TYR A 147 -3.93 -9.98 -20.00
CA TYR A 147 -5.08 -10.88 -19.86
C TYR A 147 -6.43 -10.19 -20.07
N LYS A 148 -6.49 -8.85 -19.97
CA LYS A 148 -7.73 -8.07 -20.15
C LYS A 148 -8.05 -7.77 -21.61
N ASN A 149 -7.04 -7.80 -22.48
CA ASN A 149 -7.12 -7.35 -23.86
C ASN A 149 -7.21 -8.51 -24.89
N ASN A 150 -7.44 -9.73 -24.42
CA ASN A 150 -7.76 -10.92 -25.23
C ASN A 150 -9.23 -11.29 -25.05
#